data_AF-S4MRI9-F1
#
_entry.id   AF-S4MRI9-F1
#
_cell.length_a   1.000
_cell.length_b   1.000
_cell.length_c   1.000
_cell.angle_alpha   90.00
_cell.angle_beta   90.00
_cell.angle_gamma   90.00
#
_symmetry.space_group_name_H-M   'P 1'
#
loop_
_entity.id
_entity.type
_entity.pdbx_description
1 polymer ?
#
loop_
_entity_poly.entity_id
_entity_poly.type
_entity_poly.pdbx_seq_one_letter_code
_entity_poly.pdbx_strand_id
1 'polypeptide(L)'
;MPQNQEYEMQRGFLVGAVGGVAVMAAVGGVVTFLLAGKDVQHTTIDTYSRALYVKVDGRPAVARTILQARIEGWYHPLPWVGKDIDEVSCPAHLKAVAGATETCTARAGSERVSIPVRVIKVEGDPATPRVTWKFER
;
A
#
# COMPACT_ATOMS: atom_id res chain seq x y z
N MET A 1 -64.51 3.49 -17.77
CA MET A 1 -63.39 2.56 -17.49
C MET A 1 -62.11 3.37 -17.32
N PRO A 2 -61.65 3.61 -16.09
CA PRO A 2 -60.22 3.83 -15.87
C PRO A 2 -59.77 3.27 -14.51
N GLN A 3 -59.68 1.95 -14.36
CA GLN A 3 -58.88 1.35 -13.27
C GLN A 3 -57.47 0.96 -13.78
N ASN A 4 -57.26 1.08 -15.10
CA ASN A 4 -56.06 0.88 -15.92
C ASN A 4 -54.65 1.32 -15.44
N GLN A 5 -54.57 2.42 -14.69
CA GLN A 5 -53.41 3.33 -14.77
C GLN A 5 -52.68 3.54 -13.44
N GLU A 6 -53.32 3.22 -12.31
CA GLU A 6 -52.74 3.48 -10.98
C GLU A 6 -51.73 2.40 -10.55
N TYR A 7 -51.88 1.17 -11.02
CA TYR A 7 -51.01 0.05 -10.66
C TYR A 7 -49.71 -0.02 -11.48
N GLU A 8 -49.62 0.61 -12.65
CA GLU A 8 -48.34 0.71 -13.38
C GLU A 8 -47.38 1.73 -12.74
N MET A 9 -47.91 2.85 -12.25
CA MET A 9 -47.09 3.90 -11.64
C MET A 9 -46.45 3.47 -10.32
N GLN A 10 -47.14 2.70 -9.48
CA GLN A 10 -46.58 2.19 -8.21
C GLN A 10 -45.51 1.11 -8.43
N ARG A 11 -45.68 0.28 -9.46
CA ARG A 11 -44.77 -0.84 -9.75
C ARG A 11 -43.48 -0.37 -10.44
N GLY A 12 -43.55 0.66 -11.28
CA GLY A 12 -42.38 1.28 -11.89
C GLY A 12 -41.48 2.04 -10.90
N PHE A 13 -42.07 2.69 -9.90
CA PHE A 13 -41.31 3.47 -8.92
C PHE A 13 -40.58 2.59 -7.89
N LEU A 14 -41.19 1.49 -7.45
CA LEU A 14 -40.55 0.52 -6.55
C LEU A 14 -39.42 -0.27 -7.24
N VAL A 15 -39.59 -0.62 -8.52
CA VAL A 15 -38.54 -1.32 -9.30
C VAL A 15 -37.38 -0.36 -9.63
N GLY A 16 -37.66 0.90 -9.94
CA GLY A 16 -36.64 1.92 -10.21
C GLY A 16 -35.80 2.30 -8.98
N ALA A 17 -36.42 2.44 -7.81
CA ALA A 17 -35.72 2.83 -6.59
C ALA A 17 -34.82 1.71 -6.02
N VAL A 18 -35.26 0.45 -6.05
CA VAL A 18 -34.46 -0.69 -5.55
C VAL A 18 -33.32 -1.04 -6.50
N GLY A 19 -33.54 -0.93 -7.82
CA GLY A 19 -32.50 -1.17 -8.82
C GLY A 19 -31.37 -0.15 -8.81
N GLY A 20 -31.69 1.14 -8.63
CA GLY A 20 -30.69 2.21 -8.62
C GLY A 20 -29.72 2.14 -7.43
N VAL A 21 -30.22 1.80 -6.24
CA VAL A 21 -29.40 1.68 -5.02
C VAL A 21 -28.45 0.48 -5.11
N ALA A 22 -28.91 -0.65 -5.64
CA ALA A 22 -28.08 -1.84 -5.80
C ALA A 22 -26.91 -1.61 -6.79
N VAL A 23 -27.16 -0.89 -7.89
CA VAL A 23 -26.11 -0.55 -8.87
C VAL A 23 -25.07 0.40 -8.27
N MET A 24 -25.49 1.44 -7.55
CA MET A 24 -24.54 2.36 -6.89
C MET A 24 -23.73 1.67 -5.79
N ALA A 25 -24.34 0.76 -5.03
CA ALA A 25 -23.63 -0.05 -4.03
C ALA A 25 -22.63 -1.02 -4.68
N ALA A 26 -22.98 -1.64 -5.81
CA ALA A 26 -22.08 -2.52 -6.55
C ALA A 26 -20.91 -1.74 -7.16
N VAL A 27 -21.16 -0.60 -7.81
CA VAL A 27 -20.12 0.26 -8.38
C VAL A 27 -19.23 0.84 -7.28
N GLY A 28 -19.82 1.38 -6.22
CA GLY A 28 -19.08 1.87 -5.06
C GLY A 28 -18.24 0.77 -4.40
N GLY A 29 -18.83 -0.40 -4.18
CA GLY A 29 -18.13 -1.56 -3.63
C GLY A 29 -16.98 -2.05 -4.49
N VAL A 30 -17.14 -2.11 -5.82
CA VAL A 30 -16.07 -2.48 -6.76
C VAL A 30 -14.98 -1.41 -6.77
N VAL A 31 -15.32 -0.12 -6.80
CA VAL A 31 -14.34 0.96 -6.75
C VAL A 31 -13.57 0.93 -5.43
N THR A 32 -14.25 0.80 -4.28
CA THR A 32 -13.61 0.69 -2.97
C THR A 32 -12.76 -0.57 -2.85
N PHE A 33 -13.21 -1.72 -3.36
CA PHE A 33 -12.41 -2.96 -3.38
C PHE A 33 -11.17 -2.82 -4.28
N LEU A 34 -11.32 -2.19 -5.44
CA LEU A 34 -10.20 -1.89 -6.33
C LEU A 34 -9.25 -0.85 -5.76
N LEU A 35 -9.71 0.08 -4.91
CA LEU A 35 -8.87 1.06 -4.22
C LEU A 35 -8.19 0.46 -2.99
N ALA A 36 -8.91 -0.37 -2.20
CA ALA A 36 -8.37 -1.09 -1.05
C ALA A 36 -7.36 -2.17 -1.48
N GLY A 37 -7.56 -2.80 -2.64
CA GLY A 37 -6.54 -3.68 -3.25
C GLY A 37 -5.27 -2.95 -3.69
N LYS A 38 -5.31 -1.61 -3.77
CA LYS A 38 -4.17 -0.73 -4.04
C LYS A 38 -3.58 -0.15 -2.75
N ASP A 39 -3.62 -0.88 -1.64
CA ASP A 39 -2.78 -0.67 -0.46
C ASP A 39 -1.30 -0.97 -0.77
N VAL A 40 -0.83 -0.44 -1.89
CA VAL A 40 0.56 -0.41 -2.28
C VAL A 40 1.02 0.93 -1.76
N GLN A 41 1.53 0.95 -0.52
CA GLN A 41 2.38 2.06 -0.11
C GLN A 41 3.56 2.09 -1.09
N HIS A 42 3.44 2.93 -2.12
CA HIS A 42 4.42 3.09 -3.18
C HIS A 42 5.64 3.83 -2.62
N THR A 43 6.42 3.17 -1.78
CA THR A 43 7.73 3.69 -1.40
C THR A 43 8.69 3.42 -2.56
N THR A 44 8.57 4.26 -3.59
CA THR A 44 9.57 4.37 -4.65
C THR A 44 10.73 5.19 -4.11
N ILE A 45 11.96 4.70 -4.28
CA ILE A 45 13.14 5.56 -4.12
C ILE A 45 13.26 6.38 -5.39
N ASP A 46 13.09 7.70 -5.28
CA ASP A 46 13.33 8.59 -6.39
C ASP A 46 14.84 8.66 -6.68
N THR A 47 15.20 8.28 -7.91
CA THR A 47 16.55 8.19 -8.45
C THR A 47 17.27 9.52 -8.62
N TYR A 48 16.59 10.67 -8.48
CA TYR A 48 17.25 11.97 -8.58
C TYR A 48 18.28 12.22 -7.48
N SER A 49 18.13 11.56 -6.33
CA SER A 49 19.12 11.61 -5.26
C SER A 49 20.14 10.48 -5.45
N ARG A 50 21.15 10.72 -6.30
CA ARG A 50 22.33 9.86 -6.54
C ARG A 50 23.05 9.33 -5.27
N ALA A 51 22.69 9.82 -4.08
CA ALA A 51 23.31 9.50 -2.80
C ALA A 51 22.68 8.36 -1.99
N LEU A 52 21.61 7.70 -2.48
CA LEU A 52 20.77 6.83 -1.63
C LEU A 52 20.86 5.32 -1.92
N TYR A 53 21.57 4.93 -2.97
CA TYR A 53 21.82 3.52 -3.29
C TYR A 53 23.16 3.09 -2.68
N VAL A 54 23.14 1.96 -2.00
CA VAL A 54 24.37 1.24 -1.60
C VAL A 54 24.49 -0.03 -2.45
N LYS A 55 25.66 -0.66 -2.44
CA LYS A 55 25.84 -1.96 -3.10
C LYS A 55 26.02 -3.07 -2.05
N VAL A 56 25.34 -4.19 -2.28
CA VAL A 56 25.53 -5.45 -1.55
C VAL A 56 25.93 -6.49 -2.58
N ASP A 57 27.05 -7.17 -2.38
CA ASP A 57 27.57 -8.18 -3.32
C ASP A 57 27.72 -7.63 -4.75
N GLY A 58 28.10 -6.35 -4.88
CA GLY A 58 28.22 -5.65 -6.18
C GLY A 58 26.89 -5.26 -6.83
N ARG A 59 25.74 -5.60 -6.24
CA ARG A 59 24.39 -5.29 -6.74
C ARG A 59 23.80 -4.08 -6.02
N PRO A 60 23.01 -3.23 -6.70
CA PRO A 60 22.30 -2.14 -6.03
C PRO A 60 21.39 -2.65 -4.90
N ALA A 61 21.28 -1.85 -3.86
CA ALA A 61 20.42 -2.08 -2.72
C ALA A 61 19.90 -0.75 -2.17
N VAL A 62 18.73 -0.82 -1.56
CA VAL A 62 18.17 0.24 -0.75
C VAL A 62 18.94 0.33 0.56
N ALA A 63 19.42 1.52 0.90
CA ALA A 63 20.12 1.73 2.15
C ALA A 63 19.22 1.45 3.37
N ARG A 64 19.75 0.76 4.39
CA ARG A 64 19.03 0.49 5.64
C ARG A 64 18.54 1.77 6.31
N THR A 65 19.30 2.85 6.20
CA THR A 65 18.95 4.18 6.71
C THR A 65 17.71 4.77 6.03
N ILE A 66 17.43 4.36 4.79
CA ILE A 66 16.25 4.79 4.04
C ILE A 66 15.04 3.96 4.38
N LEU A 67 15.23 2.66 4.66
CA LEU A 67 14.19 1.86 5.27
C LEU A 67 13.80 2.45 6.63
N GLN A 68 14.79 2.73 7.49
CA GLN A 68 14.57 3.33 8.81
C GLN A 68 13.84 4.67 8.71
N ALA A 69 14.38 5.63 7.95
CA ALA A 69 13.77 6.95 7.82
C ALA A 69 12.36 6.92 7.21
N ARG A 70 12.09 5.97 6.28
CA ARG A 70 10.74 5.78 5.75
C ARG A 70 9.81 5.16 6.78
N ILE A 71 10.25 4.15 7.51
CA ILE A 71 9.45 3.54 8.58
C ILE A 71 9.10 4.57 9.66
N GLU A 72 10.09 5.36 10.10
CA GLU A 72 9.89 6.44 11.09
C GLU A 72 8.97 7.55 10.54
N GLY A 73 9.18 7.99 9.29
CA GLY A 73 8.43 9.10 8.71
C GLY A 73 7.03 8.73 8.20
N TRP A 74 6.78 7.46 7.84
CA TRP A 74 5.54 7.00 7.18
C TRP A 74 4.74 6.04 8.06
N TYR A 75 4.75 6.30 9.36
CA TYR A 75 4.12 5.39 10.32
C TYR A 75 2.59 5.51 10.40
N HIS A 76 2.05 6.72 10.21
CA HIS A 76 0.60 6.97 10.25
C HIS A 76 -0.28 6.13 9.30
N PRO A 77 0.20 5.66 8.14
CA PRO A 77 -0.56 4.74 7.29
C PRO A 77 -0.40 3.23 7.59
N LEU A 78 0.33 2.80 8.64
CA LEU A 78 0.47 1.38 9.00
C LEU A 78 -0.43 1.00 10.20
N PRO A 79 -1.69 0.61 9.97
CA PRO A 79 -2.67 0.42 11.07
C PRO A 79 -2.33 -0.71 12.04
N TRP A 80 -1.42 -1.64 11.70
CA TRP A 80 -1.06 -2.79 12.53
C TRP A 80 0.18 -2.57 13.41
N VAL A 81 0.95 -1.50 13.18
CA VAL A 81 2.18 -1.25 13.94
C VAL A 81 1.89 -0.37 15.18
N GLY A 82 0.84 0.47 15.13
CA GLY A 82 0.37 1.31 16.26
C GLY A 82 0.26 2.81 15.93
N LYS A 83 0.32 3.71 16.93
CA LYS A 83 0.30 5.19 16.76
C LYS A 83 1.64 5.93 16.94
N ASP A 84 2.59 5.31 17.65
CA ASP A 84 3.96 5.80 17.75
C ASP A 84 4.95 4.61 17.69
N ILE A 85 5.97 4.69 16.84
CA ILE A 85 7.16 3.83 16.94
C ILE A 85 8.42 4.65 17.12
N ASP A 86 9.35 4.06 17.86
CA ASP A 86 10.71 4.55 18.06
C ASP A 86 11.72 3.40 17.86
N GLU A 87 13.00 3.74 17.93
CA GLU A 87 14.13 2.78 17.83
C GLU A 87 14.05 1.87 16.59
N VAL A 88 13.78 2.43 15.42
CA VAL A 88 13.68 1.65 14.19
C VAL A 88 15.06 1.12 13.78
N SER A 89 15.16 -0.20 13.68
CA SER A 89 16.39 -0.91 13.33
C SER A 89 16.16 -1.85 12.16
N CYS A 90 16.92 -1.63 11.08
CA CYS A 90 16.97 -2.52 9.93
C CYS A 90 18.36 -3.19 9.88
N PRO A 91 18.46 -4.51 10.04
CA PRO A 91 19.74 -5.21 10.20
C PRO A 91 20.58 -5.20 8.92
N ALA A 92 19.93 -5.12 7.75
CA ALA A 92 20.58 -5.16 6.46
C ALA A 92 19.98 -4.16 5.45
N HIS A 93 20.68 -4.03 4.33
CA HIS A 93 20.24 -3.27 3.17
C HIS A 93 19.29 -4.14 2.33
N LEU A 94 18.18 -3.57 1.88
CA LEU A 94 17.22 -4.31 1.05
C LEU A 94 17.73 -4.41 -0.39
N LYS A 95 18.08 -5.62 -0.83
CA LYS A 95 18.57 -5.87 -2.19
C LYS A 95 17.55 -5.35 -3.22
N ALA A 96 18.02 -4.65 -4.25
CA ALA A 96 17.19 -4.15 -5.35
C ALA A 96 16.82 -5.28 -6.33
N VAL A 97 16.15 -6.31 -5.83
CA VAL A 97 15.71 -7.48 -6.58
C VAL A 97 14.24 -7.70 -6.28
N ALA A 98 13.41 -7.89 -7.30
CA ALA A 98 11.99 -8.17 -7.11
C ALA A 98 11.80 -9.41 -6.21
N GLY A 99 10.92 -9.29 -5.22
CA GLY A 99 10.66 -10.33 -4.23
C GLY A 99 11.65 -10.37 -3.05
N ALA A 100 12.75 -9.61 -3.08
CA ALA A 100 13.66 -9.50 -1.94
C ALA A 100 12.93 -8.95 -0.71
N THR A 101 13.26 -9.49 0.45
CA THR A 101 12.65 -9.14 1.73
C THR A 101 13.69 -8.78 2.76
N GLU A 102 13.38 -7.80 3.59
CA GLU A 102 14.11 -7.48 4.81
C GLU A 102 13.11 -7.32 5.95
N THR A 103 13.52 -7.64 7.17
CA THR A 103 12.67 -7.44 8.36
C THR A 103 13.34 -6.40 9.25
N CYS A 104 12.72 -5.23 9.32
CA CYS A 104 13.10 -4.21 10.29
C CYS A 104 12.35 -4.46 11.60
N THR A 105 12.84 -3.86 12.68
CA THR A 105 12.21 -3.91 13.99
C THR A 105 12.01 -2.49 14.50
N ALA A 106 11.00 -2.30 15.33
CA ALA A 106 10.80 -1.04 16.04
C ALA A 106 10.25 -1.32 17.44
N ARG A 107 10.21 -0.28 18.27
CA ARG A 107 9.48 -0.30 19.54
C ARG A 107 8.16 0.44 19.33
N ALA A 108 7.05 -0.18 19.74
CA ALA A 108 5.73 0.44 19.81
C ALA A 108 5.31 0.48 21.29
N GLY A 109 5.56 1.60 21.96
CA GLY A 109 5.38 1.70 23.41
C GLY A 109 6.34 0.77 24.17
N SER A 110 5.82 -0.28 24.81
CA SER A 110 6.64 -1.29 25.50
C SER A 110 6.90 -2.55 24.67
N GLU A 111 6.27 -2.68 23.50
CA GLU A 111 6.35 -3.89 22.67
C GLU A 111 7.38 -3.74 21.56
N ARG A 112 8.05 -4.83 21.21
CA ARG A 112 8.87 -4.91 20.00
C ARG A 112 8.03 -5.43 18.84
N VAL A 113 8.00 -4.67 17.76
CA VAL A 113 7.25 -5.00 16.55
C VAL A 113 8.19 -5.33 15.40
N SER A 114 7.77 -6.28 14.57
CA SER A 114 8.48 -6.66 13.34
C SER A 114 7.79 -6.02 12.14
N ILE A 115 8.60 -5.42 11.27
CA ILE A 115 8.16 -4.66 10.11
C ILE A 115 8.81 -5.30 8.88
N PRO A 116 8.17 -6.32 8.28
CA PRO A 116 8.65 -6.92 7.06
C PRO A 116 8.49 -5.94 5.88
N VAL A 117 9.51 -5.89 5.03
CA VAL A 117 9.60 -5.04 3.85
C VAL A 117 9.87 -5.93 2.65
N ARG A 118 9.13 -5.74 1.56
CA ARG A 118 9.31 -6.49 0.31
C ARG A 118 9.47 -5.57 -0.89
N VAL A 119 10.45 -5.85 -1.74
CA VAL A 119 10.55 -5.26 -3.08
C VAL A 119 9.50 -5.88 -3.99
N ILE A 120 8.63 -5.04 -4.56
CA ILE A 120 7.58 -5.47 -5.50
C ILE A 120 7.96 -5.23 -6.96
N LYS A 121 8.84 -4.25 -7.22
CA LYS A 121 9.25 -3.91 -8.58
C LYS A 121 10.65 -3.30 -8.58
N VAL A 122 11.41 -3.62 -9.63
CA VAL A 122 12.70 -3.01 -9.94
C VAL A 122 12.67 -2.65 -11.42
N GLU A 123 12.94 -1.39 -11.75
CA GLU A 123 12.86 -0.90 -13.13
C GLU A 123 13.91 0.17 -13.44
N GLY A 124 14.18 0.45 -14.71
CA GLY A 124 15.17 1.43 -15.13
C GLY A 124 16.59 0.87 -15.28
N ASP A 125 17.59 1.75 -15.19
CA ASP A 125 18.99 1.42 -15.45
C ASP A 125 19.56 0.46 -14.38
N PRO A 126 20.26 -0.62 -14.74
CA PRO A 126 20.87 -1.55 -13.79
C PRO A 126 21.86 -0.92 -12.79
N ALA A 127 22.51 0.19 -13.15
CA ALA A 127 23.42 0.93 -12.28
C ALA A 127 22.66 1.85 -11.30
N THR A 128 21.47 2.32 -11.67
CA THR A 128 20.61 3.19 -10.86
C THR A 128 19.13 2.77 -10.97
N PRO A 129 18.77 1.58 -10.46
CA PRO A 129 17.44 1.05 -10.64
C PRO A 129 16.45 1.80 -9.74
N ARG A 130 15.24 2.04 -10.24
CA ARG A 130 14.10 2.46 -9.44
C ARG A 130 13.55 1.24 -8.73
N VAL A 131 13.57 1.28 -7.40
CA VAL A 131 13.07 0.21 -6.55
C VAL A 131 11.74 0.64 -5.95
N THR A 132 10.70 -0.14 -6.19
CA THR A 132 9.41 -0.03 -5.51
C THR A 132 9.30 -1.17 -4.51
N TRP A 133 9.03 -0.82 -3.27
CA TRP A 133 8.83 -1.77 -2.18
C TRP A 133 7.57 -1.42 -1.40
N LYS A 134 7.17 -2.32 -0.50
CA LYS A 134 6.03 -2.15 0.41
C LYS A 134 6.35 -2.74 1.77
N PHE A 135 5.60 -2.32 2.77
CA PHE A 135 5.50 -3.02 4.05
C PHE A 135 4.58 -4.23 3.92
N GLU A 136 4.93 -5.34 4.56
CA GLU A 136 4.04 -6.50 4.68
C GLU A 136 3.40 -6.57 6.07
N ARG A 137 2.29 -7.29 6.14
CA ARG A 137 1.64 -7.70 7.39
C ARG A 137 1.91 -9.17 7.64
#